data_AF-A0AAN9AEJ7-F1
#
_entry.id   AF-A0AAN9AEJ7-F1
#
_cell.length_a   1.000
_cell.length_b   1.000
_cell.length_c   1.000
_cell.angle_alpha   90.00
_cell.angle_beta   90.00
_cell.angle_gamma   90.00
#
_symmetry.space_group_name_H-M   'P 1'
#
loop_
_entity.id
_entity.type
_entity.pdbx_description
1 polymer ?
#
loop_
_entity_poly.entity_id
_entity_poly.type
_entity_poly.pdbx_seq_one_letter_code
_entity_poly.pdbx_strand_id
1 'polypeptide(L)'
;LEKIDYINYLTVFDRLYEIPKEKKTTQYREYLHVLLDYLYSYAERVKPLLDLGEELDTVNKDFSEQWEGGRFPGWPKETGGALAAMGAHLDLSAFSSSEELMSLGLDRLKSALMALGLKCGGTLEERAQRLFKTKGISVEELDPSLFAKSKPGKVTKGRETEKIRELAMLEAQVYRLTEILSEQRSSTKENVQRKQARRDGEEEEDEEASASESEDEGDDEVPYNPKNLPLGWDGKPIPYWLYKLHGLNISYNCEICGNFTYKGPKAFQRHFAEWRHAHGMRCLGIPNTAHFANVTQIEDALKLWDKLKAQKSSERWMSEQEEEYEDSQGNVVNRKTFDDLKRQGLL
;
A
#
# COMPACT_ATOMS: atom_id res chain seq x y z
N LEU A 1 12.05 3.30 -14.75
CA LEU A 1 11.01 2.78 -13.85
C LEU A 1 9.68 3.29 -14.38
N GLU A 2 8.78 2.39 -14.77
CA GLU A 2 7.41 2.79 -15.12
C GLU A 2 6.76 3.38 -13.87
N LYS A 3 6.08 4.52 -14.02
CA LYS A 3 5.35 5.12 -12.90
C LYS A 3 4.08 4.30 -12.69
N ILE A 4 3.93 3.75 -11.49
CA ILE A 4 2.74 3.02 -11.06
C ILE A 4 2.04 3.92 -10.05
N ASP A 5 0.74 4.16 -10.23
CA ASP A 5 -0.07 4.88 -9.24
C ASP A 5 -0.40 3.99 -8.04
N TYR A 6 -0.91 4.60 -6.97
CA TYR A 6 -1.12 3.87 -5.71
C TYR A 6 -2.18 2.78 -5.83
N ILE A 7 -3.28 3.01 -6.57
CA ILE A 7 -4.33 2.01 -6.80
C ILE A 7 -3.81 0.81 -7.59
N ASN A 8 -3.03 1.03 -8.65
CA ASN A 8 -2.45 -0.06 -9.41
C ASN A 8 -1.45 -0.83 -8.55
N TYR A 9 -0.62 -0.14 -7.75
CA TYR A 9 0.26 -0.79 -6.78
C TYR A 9 -0.52 -1.72 -5.83
N LEU A 10 -1.59 -1.23 -5.20
CA LEU A 10 -2.44 -2.05 -4.30
C LEU A 10 -3.09 -3.26 -4.99
N THR A 11 -3.19 -3.24 -6.32
CA THR A 11 -3.77 -4.32 -7.11
C THR A 11 -2.75 -5.40 -7.49
N VAL A 12 -1.45 -5.07 -7.51
CA VAL A 12 -0.38 -5.95 -8.04
C VAL A 12 0.73 -6.25 -7.04
N PHE A 13 0.76 -5.62 -5.86
CA PHE A 13 1.85 -5.81 -4.90
C PHE A 13 1.97 -7.25 -4.37
N ASP A 14 0.87 -8.01 -4.41
CA ASP A 14 0.78 -9.42 -4.05
C ASP A 14 1.01 -10.37 -5.25
N ARG A 15 1.16 -9.85 -6.47
CA ARG A 15 1.37 -10.63 -7.71
C ARG A 15 2.85 -10.75 -8.07
N LEU A 16 3.66 -11.18 -7.11
CA LEU A 16 5.12 -11.26 -7.25
C LEU A 16 5.56 -12.26 -8.35
N TYR A 17 4.69 -13.20 -8.72
CA TYR A 17 4.93 -14.17 -9.80
C TYR A 17 4.95 -13.54 -11.20
N GLU A 18 4.39 -12.34 -11.38
CA GLU A 18 4.43 -11.59 -12.64
C GLU A 18 5.75 -10.82 -12.82
N ILE A 19 6.53 -10.66 -11.74
CA ILE A 19 7.79 -9.91 -11.74
C ILE A 19 8.90 -10.76 -12.40
N PRO A 20 9.51 -10.31 -13.51
CA PRO A 20 10.60 -11.02 -14.15
C PRO A 20 11.80 -11.22 -13.23
N LYS A 21 12.47 -12.37 -13.35
CA LYS A 21 13.64 -12.74 -12.52
C LYS A 21 14.74 -11.69 -12.55
N GLU A 22 14.92 -10.99 -13.66
CA GLU A 22 15.91 -9.93 -13.86
C GLU A 22 15.66 -8.70 -12.98
N LYS A 23 14.40 -8.45 -12.59
CA LYS A 23 14.02 -7.33 -11.72
C LYS A 23 14.11 -7.68 -10.24
N LYS A 24 14.27 -8.96 -9.89
CA LYS A 24 14.38 -9.45 -8.51
C LYS A 24 15.80 -9.23 -7.94
N THR A 25 16.18 -7.96 -7.84
CA THR A 25 17.49 -7.50 -7.36
C THR A 25 17.59 -7.48 -5.82
N THR A 26 18.73 -7.04 -5.27
CA THR A 26 18.89 -6.84 -3.82
C THR A 26 17.87 -5.86 -3.24
N GLN A 27 17.55 -4.78 -3.95
CA GLN A 27 16.54 -3.79 -3.51
C GLN A 27 15.13 -4.41 -3.44
N TYR A 28 14.83 -5.34 -4.34
CA TYR A 28 13.58 -6.08 -4.29
C TYR A 28 13.51 -7.00 -3.06
N ARG A 29 14.62 -7.67 -2.71
CA ARG A 29 14.72 -8.44 -1.46
C ARG A 29 14.50 -7.57 -0.22
N GLU A 30 15.13 -6.40 -0.17
CA GLU A 30 14.94 -5.43 0.93
C GLU A 30 13.49 -4.96 1.03
N TYR A 31 12.85 -4.65 -0.11
CA TYR A 31 11.43 -4.33 -0.16
C TYR A 31 10.56 -5.47 0.40
N LEU A 32 10.82 -6.73 0.04
CA LEU A 32 10.06 -7.86 0.56
C LEU A 32 10.22 -8.01 2.07
N HIS A 33 11.41 -7.79 2.62
CA HIS A 33 11.62 -7.82 4.07
C HIS A 33 10.79 -6.76 4.78
N VAL A 34 10.79 -5.51 4.28
CA VAL A 34 9.98 -4.42 4.87
C VAL A 34 8.49 -4.70 4.74
N LEU A 35 8.05 -5.21 3.59
CA LEU A 35 6.64 -5.58 3.37
C LEU A 35 6.20 -6.71 4.30
N LEU A 36 7.02 -7.75 4.45
CA LEU A 36 6.74 -8.88 5.33
C LEU A 36 6.67 -8.45 6.79
N ASP A 37 7.62 -7.64 7.25
CA ASP A 37 7.64 -7.12 8.62
C ASP A 37 6.37 -6.34 8.94
N TYR A 38 5.94 -5.47 8.02
CA TYR A 38 4.66 -4.75 8.14
C TYR A 38 3.45 -5.70 8.15
N LEU A 39 3.35 -6.62 7.19
CA LEU A 39 2.20 -7.53 7.07
C LEU A 39 2.11 -8.49 8.26
N TYR A 40 3.25 -9.00 8.74
CA TYR A 40 3.33 -9.87 9.90
C TYR A 40 2.90 -9.14 11.16
N SER A 41 3.50 -7.97 11.43
CA SER A 41 3.16 -7.12 12.58
C SER A 41 1.68 -6.68 12.55
N TYR A 42 1.15 -6.37 11.37
CA TYR A 42 -0.26 -6.04 11.21
C TYR A 42 -1.16 -7.25 11.48
N ALA A 43 -0.82 -8.43 10.94
CA ALA A 43 -1.58 -9.67 11.16
C ALA A 43 -1.64 -10.06 12.64
N GLU A 44 -0.54 -9.93 13.39
CA GLU A 44 -0.51 -10.17 14.84
C GLU A 44 -1.50 -9.27 15.58
N ARG A 45 -1.56 -7.97 15.21
CA ARG A 45 -2.49 -7.01 15.83
C ARG A 45 -3.95 -7.29 15.49
N VAL A 46 -4.26 -7.60 14.23
CA VAL A 46 -5.66 -7.78 13.81
C VAL A 46 -6.22 -9.18 14.07
N LYS A 47 -5.35 -10.18 14.27
CA LYS A 47 -5.71 -11.58 14.51
C LYS A 47 -4.83 -12.20 15.62
N PRO A 48 -4.89 -11.70 16.86
CA PRO A 48 -4.02 -12.15 17.95
C PRO A 48 -4.23 -13.61 18.38
N LEU A 49 -5.37 -14.22 18.00
CA LEU A 49 -5.67 -15.63 18.27
C LEU A 49 -5.17 -16.58 17.16
N LEU A 50 -4.68 -16.06 16.04
CA LEU A 50 -4.11 -16.85 14.97
C LEU A 50 -2.65 -17.14 15.28
N ASP A 51 -2.28 -18.41 15.34
CA ASP A 51 -0.87 -18.80 15.47
C ASP A 51 -0.15 -18.58 14.14
N LEU A 52 0.43 -17.40 13.98
CA LEU A 52 1.22 -17.07 12.79
C LEU A 52 2.50 -17.90 12.69
N GLY A 53 3.02 -18.44 13.80
CA GLY A 53 4.16 -19.33 13.79
C GLY A 53 3.83 -20.64 13.08
N GLU A 54 2.71 -21.27 13.46
CA GLU A 54 2.21 -22.49 12.81
C GLU A 54 1.89 -22.26 11.33
N GLU A 55 1.32 -21.10 10.98
CA GLU A 55 1.06 -20.71 9.60
C GLU A 55 2.35 -20.59 8.79
N LEU A 56 3.38 -19.93 9.30
CA LEU A 56 4.67 -19.80 8.62
C LEU A 56 5.40 -21.16 8.49
N ASP A 57 5.28 -22.04 9.48
CA ASP A 57 5.81 -23.39 9.41
C ASP A 57 5.11 -24.23 8.35
N THR A 58 3.79 -24.07 8.21
CA THR A 58 3.01 -24.69 7.13
C THR A 58 3.47 -24.18 5.77
N VAL A 59 3.65 -22.87 5.61
CA VAL A 59 4.20 -22.27 4.38
C VAL A 59 5.60 -22.80 4.07
N ASN A 60 6.47 -22.98 5.05
CA ASN A 60 7.81 -23.55 4.85
C ASN A 60 7.76 -24.98 4.30
N LYS A 61 6.84 -25.82 4.81
CA LYS A 61 6.63 -27.19 4.34
C LYS A 61 6.09 -27.21 2.91
N ASP A 62 5.00 -26.48 2.67
CA ASP A 62 4.37 -26.40 1.35
C ASP A 62 5.32 -25.82 0.29
N PHE A 63 6.08 -24.77 0.65
CA PHE A 63 7.11 -24.20 -0.21
C PHE A 63 8.17 -25.24 -0.55
N SER A 64 8.66 -26.00 0.41
CA SER A 64 9.70 -27.00 0.17
C SER A 64 9.22 -28.07 -0.81
N GLU A 65 8.00 -28.56 -0.66
CA GLU A 65 7.38 -29.51 -1.59
C GLU A 65 7.20 -28.92 -3.00
N GLN A 66 6.70 -27.68 -3.09
CA GLN A 66 6.50 -26.99 -4.37
C GLN A 66 7.83 -26.67 -5.07
N TRP A 67 8.85 -26.27 -4.30
CA TRP A 67 10.18 -25.94 -4.78
C TRP A 67 10.91 -27.16 -5.34
N GLU A 68 10.89 -28.28 -4.60
CA GLU A 68 11.44 -29.56 -5.06
C GLU A 68 10.69 -30.09 -6.28
N GLY A 69 9.36 -29.91 -6.29
CA GLY A 69 8.51 -30.20 -7.43
C GLY A 69 8.75 -29.28 -8.64
N GLY A 70 9.38 -28.12 -8.46
CA GLY A 70 9.52 -27.10 -9.51
C GLY A 70 8.18 -26.49 -9.95
N ARG A 71 7.20 -26.47 -9.04
CA ARG A 71 5.84 -25.96 -9.26
C ARG A 71 5.62 -24.58 -8.64
N PHE A 72 6.62 -24.04 -7.95
CA PHE A 72 6.50 -22.74 -7.28
C PHE A 72 6.34 -21.59 -8.30
N PRO A 73 5.30 -20.74 -8.16
CA PRO A 73 4.97 -19.71 -9.14
C PRO A 73 6.05 -18.63 -9.24
N GLY A 74 6.30 -18.14 -10.45
CA GLY A 74 7.34 -17.13 -10.73
C GLY A 74 8.78 -17.67 -10.77
N TRP A 75 8.99 -18.96 -10.54
CA TRP A 75 10.30 -19.61 -10.53
C TRP A 75 10.30 -20.92 -11.36
N PRO A 76 10.24 -20.82 -12.70
CA PRO A 76 10.25 -22.00 -13.56
C PRO A 76 11.58 -22.77 -13.41
N LYS A 77 11.51 -24.11 -13.32
CA LYS A 77 12.71 -24.95 -13.46
C LYS A 77 13.32 -24.72 -14.84
N GLU A 78 14.59 -24.31 -14.88
CA GLU A 78 15.35 -24.24 -16.13
C GLU A 78 15.38 -25.64 -16.78
N THR A 79 14.57 -25.82 -17.82
CA THR A 79 14.56 -27.04 -18.64
C THR A 79 15.88 -27.27 -19.38
N GLY A 80 16.78 -26.29 -19.40
CA GLY A 80 18.11 -26.37 -20.01
C GLY A 80 19.18 -27.13 -19.19
N GLY A 81 18.92 -27.47 -17.93
CA GLY A 81 19.89 -28.15 -17.07
C GLY A 81 19.93 -29.68 -17.19
N ALA A 82 18.82 -30.31 -17.58
CA ALA A 82 18.70 -31.77 -17.59
C ALA A 82 19.63 -32.43 -18.64
N LEU A 83 19.83 -31.80 -19.81
CA LEU A 83 20.75 -32.31 -20.83
C LEU A 83 22.24 -32.15 -20.44
N ALA A 84 22.57 -31.18 -19.59
CA ALA A 84 23.95 -30.91 -19.17
C ALA A 84 24.37 -31.68 -17.92
N ALA A 85 23.41 -32.02 -17.04
CA ALA A 85 23.66 -32.79 -15.82
C ALA A 85 23.68 -34.30 -16.05
N MET A 86 22.94 -34.82 -17.05
CA MET A 86 23.02 -36.20 -17.49
C MET A 86 24.01 -36.33 -18.65
N GLY A 87 25.31 -36.31 -18.35
CA GLY A 87 26.26 -36.94 -19.25
C GLY A 87 25.81 -38.39 -19.42
N ALA A 88 25.41 -38.78 -20.64
CA ALA A 88 24.87 -40.12 -20.88
C ALA A 88 25.92 -41.17 -20.48
N HIS A 89 25.60 -42.00 -19.48
CA HIS A 89 26.45 -43.11 -19.07
C HIS A 89 26.73 -43.99 -20.30
N LEU A 90 28.01 -44.13 -20.65
CA LEU A 90 28.44 -44.99 -21.75
C LEU A 90 28.84 -46.32 -21.14
N ASP A 91 28.14 -47.39 -21.53
CA ASP A 91 28.58 -48.73 -21.16
C ASP A 91 29.85 -49.10 -21.94
N LEU A 92 30.93 -49.33 -21.21
CA LEU A 92 32.24 -49.67 -21.76
C LEU A 92 32.42 -51.18 -21.96
N SER A 93 31.48 -52.01 -21.48
CA SER A 93 31.50 -53.47 -21.65
C SER A 93 31.60 -53.87 -23.13
N ALA A 94 30.88 -53.13 -23.99
CA ALA A 94 30.75 -53.37 -25.42
C ALA A 94 32.01 -53.02 -26.26
N PHE A 95 33.01 -52.35 -25.70
CA PHE A 95 34.19 -51.89 -26.43
C PHE A 95 35.42 -52.71 -26.06
N SER A 96 36.13 -53.25 -27.03
CA SER A 96 37.30 -54.10 -26.82
C SER A 96 38.62 -53.34 -26.72
N SER A 97 38.66 -52.10 -27.24
CA SER A 97 39.85 -51.24 -27.24
C SER A 97 39.51 -49.75 -27.10
N SER A 98 40.51 -48.93 -26.75
CA SER A 98 40.36 -47.47 -26.78
C SER A 98 40.20 -46.92 -28.20
N GLU A 99 40.61 -47.67 -29.23
CA GLU A 99 40.49 -47.25 -30.62
C GLU A 99 39.04 -47.33 -31.11
N GLU A 100 38.28 -48.34 -30.67
CA GLU A 100 36.85 -48.43 -30.97
C GLU A 100 36.06 -47.26 -30.35
N LEU A 101 36.46 -46.80 -29.16
CA LEU A 101 35.86 -45.62 -28.52
C LEU A 101 36.09 -44.33 -29.30
N MET A 102 37.15 -44.24 -30.09
CA MET A 102 37.43 -43.06 -30.92
C MET A 102 36.36 -42.85 -32.00
N SER A 103 35.75 -43.93 -32.49
CA SER A 103 34.68 -43.88 -33.49
C SER A 103 33.42 -43.17 -33.02
N LEU A 104 33.21 -43.06 -31.69
CA LEU A 104 32.08 -42.36 -31.08
C LEU A 104 32.18 -40.84 -31.20
N GLY A 105 33.35 -40.33 -31.56
CA GLY A 105 33.59 -38.92 -31.76
C GLY A 105 33.79 -38.13 -30.47
N LEU A 106 34.24 -36.89 -30.68
CA LEU A 106 34.79 -36.03 -29.64
C LEU A 106 33.73 -35.61 -28.60
N ASP A 107 32.50 -35.37 -29.04
CA ASP A 107 31.39 -34.94 -28.18
C ASP A 107 30.88 -36.07 -27.29
N ARG A 108 30.77 -37.30 -27.81
CA ARG A 108 30.31 -38.45 -27.01
C ARG A 108 31.31 -38.82 -25.93
N LEU A 109 32.61 -38.82 -26.26
CA LEU A 109 33.69 -39.06 -25.30
C LEU A 109 33.75 -37.98 -24.22
N LYS A 110 33.55 -36.71 -24.61
CA LYS A 110 33.48 -35.59 -23.67
C LYS A 110 32.31 -35.77 -22.69
N SER A 111 31.12 -36.10 -23.18
CA SER A 111 29.93 -36.31 -22.35
C SER A 111 30.08 -37.49 -21.39
N ALA A 112 30.67 -38.61 -21.84
CA ALA A 112 30.93 -39.77 -21.00
C ALA A 112 31.99 -39.49 -19.90
N LEU A 113 33.08 -38.79 -20.24
CA LEU A 113 34.09 -38.37 -19.26
C LEU A 113 33.52 -37.39 -18.23
N MET A 114 32.65 -36.47 -18.65
CA MET A 114 31.96 -35.53 -17.74
C MET A 114 30.98 -36.26 -16.82
N ALA A 115 30.28 -37.30 -17.31
CA ALA A 115 29.40 -38.14 -16.49
C ALA A 115 30.15 -38.82 -15.34
N LEU A 116 31.40 -39.21 -15.56
CA LEU A 116 32.29 -39.84 -14.57
C LEU A 116 33.11 -38.82 -13.76
N GLY A 117 32.93 -37.51 -13.97
CA GLY A 117 33.68 -36.47 -13.25
C GLY A 117 35.17 -36.36 -13.63
N LEU A 118 35.58 -36.94 -14.75
CA LEU A 118 36.97 -37.01 -15.20
C LEU A 118 37.36 -35.80 -16.06
N LYS A 119 38.66 -35.54 -16.16
CA LYS A 119 39.20 -34.50 -17.05
C LYS A 119 38.83 -34.79 -18.51
N CYS A 120 38.19 -33.84 -19.18
CA CYS A 120 37.76 -33.95 -20.57
C CYS A 120 38.65 -33.19 -21.57
N GLY A 121 39.83 -32.71 -21.15
CA GLY A 121 40.82 -32.07 -22.04
C GLY A 121 41.70 -33.08 -22.78
N GLY A 122 42.37 -32.62 -23.84
CA GLY A 122 43.27 -33.45 -24.65
C GLY A 122 42.72 -33.83 -26.03
N THR A 123 43.51 -34.61 -26.77
CA THR A 123 43.17 -35.17 -28.08
C THR A 123 42.05 -36.23 -27.96
N LEU A 124 41.47 -36.61 -29.10
CA LEU A 124 40.42 -37.63 -29.15
C LEU A 124 40.92 -38.99 -28.62
N GLU A 125 42.16 -39.35 -28.95
CA GLU A 125 42.86 -40.55 -28.45
C GLU A 125 43.05 -40.52 -26.94
N GLU A 126 43.55 -39.40 -26.38
CA GLU A 126 43.77 -39.23 -24.94
C GLU A 126 42.46 -39.34 -24.15
N ARG A 127 41.34 -38.84 -24.71
CA ARG A 127 40.01 -38.97 -24.09
C ARG A 127 39.51 -40.40 -24.13
N ALA A 128 39.68 -41.08 -25.26
CA ALA A 128 39.28 -42.48 -25.40
C ALA A 128 40.08 -43.40 -24.48
N GLN A 129 41.41 -43.21 -24.38
CA GLN A 129 42.26 -43.95 -23.45
C GLN A 129 41.88 -43.69 -21.99
N ARG A 130 41.60 -42.43 -21.63
CA ARG A 130 41.18 -42.06 -20.26
C ARG A 130 39.85 -42.69 -19.88
N LEU A 131 38.90 -42.72 -20.80
CA LEU A 131 37.60 -43.36 -20.61
C LEU A 131 37.73 -44.89 -20.56
N PHE A 132 38.58 -45.49 -21.39
CA PHE A 132 38.79 -46.94 -21.39
C PHE A 132 39.45 -47.43 -20.09
N LYS A 133 40.33 -46.64 -19.46
CA LYS A 133 40.95 -46.96 -18.17
C LYS A 133 39.95 -47.12 -17.03
N THR A 134 38.72 -46.63 -17.16
CA THR A 134 37.67 -46.82 -16.16
C THR A 134 36.84 -48.08 -16.40
N LYS A 135 37.14 -48.86 -17.44
CA LYS A 135 36.42 -50.10 -17.75
C LYS A 135 36.68 -51.14 -16.66
N GLY A 136 35.63 -51.51 -15.93
CA GLY A 136 35.69 -52.56 -14.90
C GLY A 136 36.34 -52.14 -13.58
N ILE A 137 36.64 -50.85 -13.40
CA ILE A 137 37.17 -50.29 -12.15
C ILE A 137 36.08 -49.43 -11.52
N SER A 138 35.86 -49.57 -10.21
CA SER A 138 34.90 -48.73 -9.50
C SER A 138 35.42 -47.28 -9.41
N VAL A 139 34.52 -46.30 -9.37
CA VAL A 139 34.90 -44.87 -9.35
C VAL A 139 35.77 -44.53 -8.13
N GLU A 140 35.66 -45.28 -7.04
CA GLU A 140 36.40 -45.11 -5.78
C GLU A 140 37.86 -45.59 -5.86
N GLU A 141 38.19 -46.49 -6.81
CA GLU A 141 39.53 -47.05 -7.00
C GLU A 141 40.35 -46.27 -8.05
N LEU A 142 39.76 -45.25 -8.68
CA LEU A 142 40.43 -44.45 -9.70
C LEU A 142 41.40 -43.44 -9.06
N ASP A 143 42.54 -43.21 -9.73
CA ASP A 143 43.52 -42.22 -9.31
C ASP A 143 42.87 -40.83 -9.16
N PRO A 144 42.93 -40.21 -7.96
CA PRO A 144 42.43 -38.85 -7.70
C PRO A 144 42.94 -37.79 -8.67
N SER A 145 44.09 -38.02 -9.31
CA SER A 145 44.67 -37.11 -10.32
C SER A 145 43.86 -37.04 -11.63
N LEU A 146 43.04 -38.04 -11.94
CA LEU A 146 42.25 -38.13 -13.18
C LEU A 146 40.94 -37.34 -13.10
N PHE A 147 40.48 -37.04 -11.89
CA PHE A 147 39.27 -36.25 -11.67
C PHE A 147 39.49 -34.77 -12.00
N ALA A 148 38.45 -34.13 -12.52
CA ALA A 148 38.47 -32.70 -12.73
C ALA A 148 38.41 -32.00 -11.36
N LYS A 149 39.42 -31.16 -11.04
CA LYS A 149 39.34 -30.28 -9.87
C LYS A 149 38.05 -29.45 -9.98
N SER A 150 37.25 -29.41 -8.90
CA SER A 150 36.03 -28.62 -8.85
C SER A 150 36.36 -27.17 -9.23
N LYS A 151 35.75 -26.67 -10.32
CA LYS A 151 35.91 -25.26 -10.71
C LYS A 151 35.47 -24.38 -9.52
N PRO A 152 36.18 -23.28 -9.21
CA PRO A 152 35.78 -22.33 -8.17
C PRO A 152 34.36 -21.76 -8.39
N GLY A 153 33.79 -21.91 -9.59
CA GLY A 153 32.40 -21.59 -9.92
C GLY A 153 31.32 -22.50 -9.29
N LYS A 154 31.64 -23.68 -8.75
CA LYS A 154 30.61 -24.60 -8.19
C LYS A 154 30.11 -24.14 -6.81
N VAL A 155 31.00 -23.58 -5.99
CA VAL A 155 30.66 -23.00 -4.67
C VAL A 155 29.86 -21.72 -4.82
N THR A 156 30.23 -20.84 -5.76
CA THR A 156 29.47 -19.62 -6.06
C THR A 156 28.10 -19.94 -6.67
N LYS A 157 27.99 -20.97 -7.52
CA LYS A 157 26.69 -21.42 -8.03
C LYS A 157 25.77 -21.96 -6.92
N GLY A 158 26.32 -22.71 -5.95
CA GLY A 158 25.55 -23.18 -4.78
C GLY A 158 25.01 -22.04 -3.92
N ARG A 159 25.85 -21.04 -3.63
CA ARG A 159 25.45 -19.85 -2.86
C ARG A 159 24.40 -19.01 -3.59
N GLU A 160 24.49 -18.93 -4.92
CA GLU A 160 23.48 -18.24 -5.73
C GLU A 160 22.14 -18.99 -5.73
N THR A 161 22.15 -20.31 -5.85
CA THR A 161 20.93 -21.12 -5.76
C THR A 161 20.25 -21.02 -4.40
N GLU A 162 21.03 -20.90 -3.32
CA GLU A 162 20.51 -20.72 -1.97
C GLU A 162 19.86 -19.34 -1.80
N LYS A 163 20.50 -18.27 -2.28
CA LYS A 163 19.91 -16.92 -2.30
C LYS A 163 18.60 -16.85 -3.08
N ILE A 164 18.52 -17.55 -4.21
CA ILE A 164 17.30 -17.65 -5.02
C ILE A 164 16.21 -18.38 -4.24
N ARG A 165 16.55 -19.49 -3.56
CA ARG A 165 15.61 -20.23 -2.71
C ARG A 165 15.11 -19.37 -1.55
N GLU A 166 16.00 -18.68 -0.85
CA GLU A 166 15.63 -17.73 0.23
C GLU A 166 14.67 -16.66 -0.28
N LEU A 167 14.96 -16.08 -1.44
CA LEU A 167 14.12 -15.04 -2.02
C LEU A 167 12.73 -15.57 -2.38
N ALA A 168 12.66 -16.75 -3.00
CA ALA A 168 11.38 -17.39 -3.32
C ALA A 168 10.58 -17.74 -2.05
N MET A 169 11.26 -18.10 -0.96
CA MET A 169 10.63 -18.33 0.33
C MET A 169 9.98 -17.05 0.90
N LEU A 170 10.64 -15.90 0.78
CA LEU A 170 10.04 -14.62 1.17
C LEU A 170 8.76 -14.32 0.37
N GLU A 171 8.76 -14.60 -0.93
CA GLU A 171 7.54 -14.45 -1.76
C GLU A 171 6.41 -15.36 -1.29
N ALA A 172 6.73 -16.62 -0.92
CA ALA A 172 5.74 -17.55 -0.37
C ALA A 172 5.07 -17.02 0.89
N GLN A 173 5.85 -16.42 1.80
CA GLN A 173 5.33 -15.79 3.02
C GLN A 173 4.43 -14.59 2.70
N VAL A 174 4.80 -13.76 1.71
CA VAL A 174 3.95 -12.63 1.29
C VAL A 174 2.61 -13.14 0.78
N TYR A 175 2.59 -14.19 -0.06
CA TYR A 175 1.34 -14.77 -0.55
C TYR A 175 0.45 -15.25 0.59
N ARG A 176 1.01 -15.93 1.60
CA ARG A 176 0.21 -16.39 2.75
C ARG A 176 -0.34 -15.25 3.58
N LEU A 177 0.50 -14.26 3.95
CA LEU A 177 0.06 -13.14 4.77
C LEU A 177 -0.98 -12.28 4.05
N THR A 178 -0.82 -12.07 2.74
CA THR A 178 -1.82 -11.36 1.93
C THR A 178 -3.11 -12.15 1.76
N GLU A 179 -3.07 -13.49 1.70
CA GLU A 179 -4.27 -14.33 1.75
C GLU A 179 -4.99 -14.19 3.09
N ILE A 180 -4.28 -14.27 4.22
CA ILE A 180 -4.83 -14.09 5.57
C ILE A 180 -5.49 -12.72 5.73
N LEU A 181 -4.92 -11.68 5.11
CA LEU A 181 -5.36 -10.28 5.18
C LEU A 181 -6.19 -9.87 3.94
N SER A 182 -6.83 -10.81 3.24
CA SER A 182 -7.56 -10.53 2.00
C SER A 182 -8.70 -9.53 2.17
N GLU A 183 -9.42 -9.63 3.28
CA GLU A 183 -10.52 -8.74 3.61
C GLU A 183 -10.02 -7.32 3.84
N GLN A 184 -9.03 -7.14 4.72
CA GLN A 184 -8.41 -5.85 5.03
C GLN A 184 -7.83 -5.21 3.76
N ARG A 185 -7.16 -5.99 2.90
CA ARG A 185 -6.64 -5.52 1.61
C ARG A 185 -7.74 -4.98 0.71
N SER A 186 -8.87 -5.68 0.61
CA SER A 186 -10.01 -5.24 -0.20
C SER A 186 -10.61 -3.94 0.34
N SER A 187 -10.77 -3.85 1.66
CA SER A 187 -11.28 -2.65 2.35
C SER A 187 -10.35 -1.45 2.19
N THR A 188 -9.04 -1.64 2.30
CA THR A 188 -8.05 -0.57 2.06
C THR A 188 -8.12 -0.05 0.63
N LYS A 189 -8.23 -0.94 -0.36
CA LYS A 189 -8.35 -0.54 -1.76
C LYS A 189 -9.63 0.26 -2.02
N GLU A 190 -10.76 -0.18 -1.49
CA GLU A 190 -12.03 0.56 -1.60
C GLU A 190 -11.92 1.94 -0.93
N ASN A 191 -11.32 2.01 0.26
CA ASN A 191 -11.11 3.27 0.97
C ASN A 191 -10.26 4.26 0.16
N VAL A 192 -9.16 3.79 -0.44
CA VAL A 192 -8.28 4.61 -1.29
C VAL A 192 -9.04 5.09 -2.53
N GLN A 193 -9.82 4.22 -3.17
CA GLN A 193 -10.66 4.61 -4.31
C GLN A 193 -11.71 5.66 -3.94
N ARG A 194 -12.34 5.49 -2.78
CA ARG A 194 -13.31 6.45 -2.23
C ARG A 194 -12.66 7.80 -1.98
N LYS A 195 -11.48 7.83 -1.34
CA LYS A 195 -10.72 9.07 -1.11
C LYS A 195 -10.33 9.75 -2.43
N GLN A 196 -9.84 8.99 -3.42
CA GLN A 196 -9.41 9.56 -4.71
C GLN A 196 -10.57 10.10 -5.58
N ALA A 197 -11.79 9.62 -5.36
CA ALA A 197 -12.98 10.11 -6.09
C ALA A 197 -13.58 11.40 -5.51
N ARG A 198 -13.08 11.89 -4.37
CA ARG A 198 -13.60 13.09 -3.69
C ARG A 198 -13.03 14.38 -4.29
N ARG A 199 -13.80 15.46 -4.15
CA ARG A 199 -13.42 16.81 -4.60
C ARG A 199 -12.69 17.53 -3.47
N ASP A 200 -11.69 18.35 -3.85
CA ASP A 200 -10.86 19.20 -2.99
C ASP A 200 -11.72 19.92 -1.92
N GLY A 201 -11.73 19.42 -0.67
CA GLY A 201 -12.56 19.90 0.44
C GLY A 201 -13.23 18.82 1.32
N GLU A 202 -13.44 17.59 0.82
CA GLU A 202 -14.00 16.47 1.60
C GLU A 202 -12.93 15.54 2.23
N GLU A 203 -11.65 15.87 2.07
CA GLU A 203 -10.51 15.14 2.65
C GLU A 203 -10.35 15.40 4.15
N GLU A 204 -10.67 16.61 4.62
CA GLU A 204 -10.50 17.01 6.03
C GLU A 204 -11.47 16.28 6.98
N GLU A 205 -12.72 16.00 6.56
CA GLU A 205 -13.73 15.34 7.41
C GLU A 205 -13.41 13.85 7.69
N ASP A 206 -12.86 13.12 6.71
CA ASP A 206 -12.50 11.69 6.86
C ASP A 206 -11.14 11.51 7.56
N GLU A 207 -10.20 12.45 7.42
CA GLU A 207 -8.97 12.45 8.23
C GLU A 207 -9.28 12.67 9.71
N GLU A 208 -10.23 13.56 10.05
CA GLU A 208 -10.71 13.73 11.43
C GLU A 208 -11.44 12.47 11.96
N ALA A 209 -12.27 11.82 11.13
CA ALA A 209 -12.95 10.57 11.51
C ALA A 209 -11.98 9.38 11.67
N SER A 210 -11.02 9.21 10.75
CA SER A 210 -10.01 8.16 10.83
C SER A 210 -9.01 8.38 11.96
N ALA A 211 -8.69 9.63 12.31
CA ALA A 211 -7.87 9.94 13.47
C ALA A 211 -8.59 9.60 14.79
N SER A 212 -9.93 9.67 14.82
CA SER A 212 -10.72 9.33 16.01
C SER A 212 -10.88 7.83 16.28
N GLU A 213 -10.64 6.95 15.30
CA GLU A 213 -10.75 5.48 15.47
C GLU A 213 -9.39 4.78 15.70
N SER A 214 -8.26 5.50 15.58
CA SER A 214 -6.91 4.95 15.77
C SER A 214 -6.28 5.25 17.15
N GLU A 215 -7.03 5.86 18.08
CA GLU A 215 -6.56 6.15 19.44
C GLU A 215 -7.06 5.08 20.45
N ASP A 216 -6.71 3.81 20.26
CA ASP A 216 -6.64 2.88 21.39
C ASP A 216 -5.61 1.76 21.12
N GLU A 217 -4.81 1.46 22.15
CA GLU A 217 -3.74 0.46 22.20
C GLU A 217 -2.36 0.83 21.63
N GLY A 218 -1.73 1.81 22.30
CA GLY A 218 -0.27 1.91 22.41
C GLY A 218 0.08 2.29 23.84
N ASP A 219 0.61 1.34 24.60
CA ASP A 219 1.20 1.55 25.93
C ASP A 219 2.44 2.45 25.80
N ASP A 220 2.23 3.76 25.71
CA ASP A 220 3.26 4.78 25.87
C ASP A 220 3.04 5.46 27.24
N GLU A 221 3.88 5.04 28.18
CA GLU A 221 4.12 5.63 29.50
C GLU A 221 3.87 7.15 29.49
N VAL A 222 2.69 7.59 29.99
CA VAL A 222 2.24 9.00 29.93
C VAL A 222 3.37 9.93 30.39
N PRO A 223 4.01 10.70 29.49
CA PRO A 223 5.15 11.51 29.87
C PRO A 223 4.72 12.55 30.90
N TYR A 224 5.44 12.63 32.03
CA TYR A 224 5.15 13.54 33.14
C TYR A 224 4.97 14.98 32.63
N ASN A 225 3.71 15.43 32.53
CA ASN A 225 3.29 16.74 32.03
C ASN A 225 2.69 17.59 33.16
N PRO A 226 3.51 18.08 34.11
CA PRO A 226 3.04 18.79 35.30
C PRO A 226 2.38 20.14 35.00
N LYS A 227 2.41 20.61 33.75
CA LYS A 227 1.80 21.88 33.30
C LYS A 227 0.62 21.69 32.33
N ASN A 228 0.18 20.45 32.07
CA ASN A 228 -0.90 20.11 31.12
C ASN A 228 -0.80 20.90 29.80
N LEU A 229 0.42 21.02 29.27
CA LEU A 229 0.67 21.66 27.98
C LEU A 229 0.20 20.74 26.84
N PRO A 230 -0.36 21.28 25.75
CA PRO A 230 -0.72 20.48 24.58
C PRO A 230 0.47 19.67 24.08
N LEU A 231 0.24 18.42 23.68
CA LEU A 231 1.29 17.55 23.15
C LEU A 231 1.57 17.95 21.70
N GLY A 232 2.85 17.95 21.33
CA GLY A 232 3.24 18.15 19.94
C GLY A 232 3.08 16.86 19.12
N TRP A 233 3.42 16.94 17.84
CA TRP A 233 3.47 15.80 16.91
C TRP A 233 4.52 14.73 17.31
N ASP A 234 5.42 15.05 18.25
CA ASP A 234 6.44 14.15 18.85
C ASP A 234 5.93 13.48 20.15
N GLY A 235 4.64 13.59 20.49
CA GLY A 235 4.07 13.02 21.73
C GLY A 235 4.56 13.65 23.04
N LYS A 236 5.47 14.63 22.97
CA LYS A 236 6.02 15.37 24.12
C LYS A 236 5.29 16.71 24.33
N PRO A 237 5.21 17.22 25.57
CA PRO A 237 4.64 18.54 25.85
C PRO A 237 5.37 19.63 25.06
N ILE A 238 4.61 20.47 24.32
CA ILE A 238 5.23 21.55 23.53
C ILE A 238 6.01 22.53 24.44
N PRO A 239 7.14 23.08 23.97
CA PRO A 239 7.88 24.07 24.73
C PRO A 239 7.01 25.26 25.16
N TYR A 240 7.15 25.71 26.41
CA TYR A 240 6.30 26.76 27.00
C TYR A 240 6.35 28.10 26.24
N TRP A 241 7.49 28.44 25.63
CA TRP A 241 7.61 29.64 24.81
C TRP A 241 6.79 29.53 23.52
N LEU A 242 6.69 28.33 22.93
CA LEU A 242 5.90 28.05 21.74
C LEU A 242 4.40 28.11 22.06
N TYR A 243 4.01 27.60 23.23
CA TYR A 243 2.67 27.72 23.80
C TYR A 243 2.25 29.19 23.96
N LYS A 244 3.14 30.06 24.47
CA LYS A 244 2.89 31.51 24.54
C LYS A 244 2.93 32.20 23.19
N LEU A 245 3.85 31.82 22.30
CA LEU A 245 4.02 32.45 20.99
C LEU A 245 2.78 32.27 20.10
N HIS A 246 2.20 31.07 20.10
CA HIS A 246 0.98 30.78 19.34
C HIS A 246 -0.31 31.15 20.09
N GLY A 247 -0.21 31.77 21.27
CA GLY A 247 -1.36 32.22 22.05
C GLY A 247 -2.24 31.10 22.58
N LEU A 248 -1.75 29.86 22.65
CA LEU A 248 -2.49 28.70 23.17
C LEU A 248 -2.83 28.82 24.66
N ASN A 249 -2.17 29.76 25.36
CA ASN A 249 -2.46 30.14 26.74
C ASN A 249 -3.70 31.04 26.90
N ILE A 250 -4.31 31.48 25.79
CA ILE A 250 -5.50 32.33 25.79
C ILE A 250 -6.69 31.46 25.44
N SER A 251 -7.65 31.38 26.36
CA SER A 251 -8.90 30.66 26.16
C SER A 251 -9.98 31.59 25.63
N TYR A 252 -10.69 31.16 24.59
CA TYR A 252 -11.86 31.82 24.03
C TYR A 252 -13.07 30.91 24.18
N ASN A 253 -14.23 31.46 24.52
CA ASN A 253 -15.45 30.70 24.72
C ASN A 253 -16.45 31.04 23.62
N CYS A 254 -17.18 30.03 23.12
CA CYS A 254 -18.26 30.23 22.15
C CYS A 254 -19.59 29.71 22.71
N GLU A 255 -20.55 30.62 22.91
CA GLU A 255 -21.87 30.31 23.49
C GLU A 255 -22.71 29.45 22.53
N ILE A 256 -22.66 29.76 21.23
CA ILE A 256 -23.36 29.02 20.17
C ILE A 256 -22.93 27.54 20.12
N CYS A 257 -21.67 27.24 20.52
CA CYS A 257 -21.14 25.88 20.62
C CYS A 257 -21.39 25.22 22.00
N GLY A 258 -22.32 25.73 22.81
CA GLY A 258 -22.59 25.22 24.15
C GLY A 258 -21.55 25.64 25.19
N ASN A 259 -21.05 26.88 25.11
CA ASN A 259 -19.96 27.42 25.95
C ASN A 259 -18.67 26.60 25.90
N PHE A 260 -18.36 26.03 24.72
CA PHE A 260 -17.11 25.29 24.53
C PHE A 260 -15.91 26.24 24.50
N THR A 261 -14.81 25.81 25.13
CA THR A 261 -13.58 26.59 25.29
C THR A 261 -12.54 26.19 24.24
N TYR A 262 -12.15 27.13 23.40
CA TYR A 262 -11.09 26.99 22.41
C TYR A 262 -9.79 27.60 22.93
N LYS A 263 -8.67 26.87 22.76
CA LYS A 263 -7.34 27.35 23.15
C LYS A 263 -6.63 27.99 21.96
N GLY A 264 -6.46 29.29 22.06
CA GLY A 264 -5.70 30.11 21.14
C GLY A 264 -6.51 30.71 19.98
N PRO A 265 -6.04 31.82 19.39
CA PRO A 265 -6.80 32.57 18.39
C PRO A 265 -7.03 31.78 17.09
N LYS A 266 -6.05 30.96 16.67
CA LYS A 266 -6.15 30.22 15.40
C LYS A 266 -7.24 29.15 15.46
N ALA A 267 -7.28 28.37 16.54
CA ALA A 267 -8.33 27.38 16.77
C ALA A 267 -9.71 28.05 16.86
N PHE A 268 -9.77 29.17 17.57
CA PHE A 268 -10.99 29.97 17.68
C PHE A 268 -11.39 30.69 16.37
N GLN A 269 -10.52 30.88 15.38
CA GLN A 269 -10.98 31.39 14.08
C GLN A 269 -11.49 30.25 13.19
N ARG A 270 -10.83 29.09 13.25
CA ARG A 270 -11.24 27.92 12.47
C ARG A 270 -12.60 27.38 12.88
N HIS A 271 -12.95 27.46 14.18
CA HIS A 271 -14.20 26.88 14.68
C HIS A 271 -15.48 27.42 14.04
N PHE A 272 -15.49 28.64 13.48
CA PHE A 272 -16.66 29.20 12.78
C PHE A 272 -17.06 28.38 11.55
N ALA A 273 -16.10 27.70 10.92
CA ALA A 273 -16.32 26.80 9.78
C ALA A 273 -16.51 25.34 10.21
N GLU A 274 -16.22 24.98 11.47
CA GLU A 274 -16.32 23.62 11.97
C GLU A 274 -17.79 23.20 12.16
N TRP A 275 -18.05 21.89 12.05
CA TRP A 275 -19.40 21.32 12.12
C TRP A 275 -20.15 21.71 13.39
N ARG A 276 -19.48 21.74 14.55
CA ARG A 276 -20.12 22.06 15.83
C ARG A 276 -20.76 23.46 15.81
N HIS A 277 -20.05 24.45 15.28
CA HIS A 277 -20.58 25.81 15.19
C HIS A 277 -21.67 25.90 14.13
N ALA A 278 -21.47 25.27 12.96
CA ALA A 278 -22.47 25.20 11.91
C ALA A 278 -23.78 24.53 12.39
N HIS A 279 -23.67 23.48 13.21
CA HIS A 279 -24.79 22.80 13.82
C HIS A 279 -25.50 23.69 14.85
N GLY A 280 -24.75 24.38 15.71
CA GLY A 280 -25.30 25.37 16.63
C GLY A 280 -26.10 26.46 15.91
N MET A 281 -25.54 27.02 14.82
CA MET A 281 -26.22 27.99 13.96
C MET A 281 -27.48 27.43 13.31
N ARG A 282 -27.45 26.16 12.86
CA ARG A 282 -28.62 25.47 12.30
C ARG A 282 -29.73 25.29 13.35
N CYS A 283 -29.40 24.97 14.59
CA CYS A 283 -30.36 24.86 15.68
C CYS A 283 -31.02 26.21 16.02
N LEU A 284 -30.32 27.32 15.78
CA LEU A 284 -30.87 28.68 15.89
C LEU A 284 -31.68 29.12 14.65
N GLY A 285 -31.69 28.32 13.58
CA GLY A 285 -32.36 28.65 12.32
C GLY A 285 -31.62 29.72 11.50
N ILE A 286 -30.33 29.95 11.76
CA ILE A 286 -29.50 30.95 11.07
C ILE A 286 -28.58 30.22 10.07
N PRO A 287 -28.51 30.66 8.79
CA PRO A 287 -27.57 30.08 7.84
C PRO A 287 -26.13 30.45 8.18
N ASN A 288 -25.24 29.45 8.26
CA ASN A 288 -23.81 29.67 8.54
C ASN A 288 -23.13 30.31 7.31
N THR A 289 -23.02 31.63 7.32
CA THR A 289 -22.42 32.45 6.25
C THR A 289 -21.33 33.34 6.84
N ALA A 290 -20.44 33.87 5.99
CA ALA A 290 -19.33 34.72 6.43
C ALA A 290 -19.75 35.98 7.21
N HIS A 291 -21.01 36.42 7.08
CA HIS A 291 -21.57 37.52 7.86
C HIS A 291 -21.55 37.26 9.38
N PHE A 292 -21.58 36.00 9.80
CA PHE A 292 -21.59 35.60 11.21
C PHE A 292 -20.19 35.24 11.75
N ALA A 293 -19.13 35.50 10.98
CA ALA A 293 -17.77 35.33 11.48
C ALA A 293 -17.52 36.22 12.71
N ASN A 294 -16.86 35.68 13.73
CA ASN A 294 -16.61 36.33 15.02
C ASN A 294 -17.83 36.53 15.93
N VAL A 295 -19.01 36.05 15.56
CA VAL A 295 -20.20 36.12 16.42
C VAL A 295 -20.26 34.89 17.32
N THR A 296 -20.11 35.08 18.62
CA THR A 296 -20.10 33.96 19.58
C THR A 296 -21.28 33.92 20.53
N GLN A 297 -21.93 35.06 20.77
CA GLN A 297 -23.11 35.15 21.61
C GLN A 297 -24.38 34.85 20.80
N ILE A 298 -25.29 34.10 21.40
CA ILE A 298 -26.54 33.70 20.73
C ILE A 298 -27.42 34.93 20.47
N GLU A 299 -27.50 35.84 21.44
CA GLU A 299 -28.30 37.07 21.32
C GLU A 299 -27.84 37.96 20.16
N ASP A 300 -26.53 38.08 19.97
CA ASP A 300 -25.95 38.93 18.93
C ASP A 300 -26.16 38.32 17.55
N ALA A 301 -26.06 36.98 17.43
CA ALA A 301 -26.37 36.26 16.21
C ALA A 301 -27.82 36.47 15.76
N LEU A 302 -28.77 36.38 16.70
CA LEU A 302 -30.20 36.63 16.42
C LEU A 302 -30.45 38.07 15.98
N LYS A 303 -29.90 39.06 16.70
CA LYS A 303 -30.04 40.49 16.35
C LYS A 303 -29.46 40.79 14.96
N LEU A 304 -28.32 40.19 14.62
CA LEU A 304 -27.69 40.36 13.31
C LEU A 304 -28.53 39.70 12.21
N TRP A 305 -29.08 38.51 12.47
CA TRP A 305 -29.94 37.81 11.53
C TRP A 305 -31.23 38.57 11.23
N ASP A 306 -31.87 39.13 12.25
CA ASP A 306 -33.08 39.94 12.08
C ASP A 306 -32.81 41.18 11.23
N LYS A 307 -31.67 41.85 11.45
CA LYS A 307 -31.24 42.99 10.62
C LYS A 307 -31.00 42.59 9.17
N LEU A 308 -30.27 41.49 8.94
CA LEU A 308 -29.99 41.00 7.58
C LEU A 308 -31.27 40.57 6.86
N LYS A 309 -32.21 39.94 7.58
CA LYS A 309 -33.50 39.54 7.04
C LYS A 309 -34.35 40.75 6.66
N ALA A 310 -34.38 41.79 7.49
CA ALA A 310 -35.06 43.05 7.20
C ALA A 310 -34.46 43.73 5.96
N GLN A 311 -33.13 43.86 5.91
CA GLN A 311 -32.43 44.46 4.77
C GLN A 311 -32.71 43.68 3.47
N LYS A 312 -32.54 42.36 3.50
CA LYS A 312 -32.80 41.50 2.33
C LYS A 312 -34.26 41.50 1.91
N SER A 313 -35.21 41.65 2.85
CA SER A 313 -36.62 41.79 2.52
C SER A 313 -36.94 43.15 1.87
N SER A 314 -36.23 44.21 2.25
CA SER A 314 -36.37 45.53 1.63
C SER A 314 -35.71 45.63 0.25
N GLU A 315 -34.63 44.89 0.02
CA GLU A 315 -33.94 44.83 -1.28
C GLU A 315 -34.60 43.84 -2.25
N ARG A 316 -35.49 42.98 -1.76
CA ARG A 316 -36.19 41.99 -2.58
C ARG A 316 -37.31 42.66 -3.35
N TRP A 317 -37.05 42.95 -4.61
CA TRP A 317 -38.06 43.39 -5.58
C TRP A 317 -39.28 42.46 -5.56
N MET A 318 -40.44 43.01 -5.19
CA MET A 318 -41.72 42.31 -5.22
C MET A 318 -42.50 42.70 -6.47
N SER A 319 -42.35 41.90 -7.54
CA SER A 319 -43.05 42.12 -8.82
C SER A 319 -44.57 42.33 -8.66
N GLU A 320 -45.25 41.65 -7.74
CA GLU A 320 -46.69 41.87 -7.52
C GLU A 320 -47.04 43.30 -7.02
N GLN A 321 -46.15 43.94 -6.27
CA GLN A 321 -46.40 45.22 -5.61
C GLN A 321 -45.71 46.39 -6.31
N GLU A 322 -44.54 46.14 -6.90
CA GLU A 322 -43.67 47.18 -7.46
C GLU A 322 -43.68 47.21 -9.00
N GLU A 323 -44.16 46.16 -9.68
CA GLU A 323 -44.33 46.18 -11.14
C GLU A 323 -45.63 46.91 -11.51
N GLU A 324 -45.50 47.99 -12.27
CA GLU A 324 -46.61 48.84 -12.68
C GLU A 324 -47.15 48.45 -14.07
N TYR A 325 -48.47 48.34 -14.18
CA TYR A 325 -49.21 48.08 -15.42
C TYR A 325 -50.14 49.26 -15.70
N GLU A 326 -50.29 49.62 -16.97
CA GLU A 326 -51.23 50.64 -17.42
C GLU A 326 -52.51 49.98 -17.92
N ASP A 327 -53.67 50.46 -17.46
CA ASP A 327 -54.97 50.00 -17.92
C ASP A 327 -55.38 50.62 -19.27
N SER A 328 -56.53 50.18 -19.82
CA SER A 328 -57.08 50.68 -21.08
C SER A 328 -57.49 52.17 -21.03
N GLN A 329 -57.54 52.77 -19.83
CA GLN A 329 -57.89 54.16 -19.56
C GLN A 329 -56.67 55.03 -19.21
N GLY A 330 -55.46 54.45 -19.18
CA GLY A 330 -54.22 55.13 -18.85
C GLY A 330 -53.92 55.28 -17.35
N ASN A 331 -54.65 54.58 -16.47
CA ASN A 331 -54.33 54.56 -15.05
C ASN A 331 -53.23 53.53 -14.76
N VAL A 332 -52.27 53.92 -13.94
CA VAL A 332 -51.15 53.06 -13.52
C VAL A 332 -51.52 52.36 -12.21
N VAL A 333 -51.52 51.03 -12.23
CA VAL A 333 -51.80 50.17 -11.07
C VAL A 333 -50.71 49.11 -10.94
N ASN A 334 -50.43 48.66 -9.72
CA ASN A 334 -49.49 47.56 -9.54
C ASN A 334 -50.05 46.25 -10.10
N ARG A 335 -49.16 45.32 -10.45
CA ARG A 335 -49.49 44.05 -11.10
C ARG A 335 -50.57 43.26 -10.37
N LYS A 336 -50.52 43.20 -9.03
CA LYS A 336 -51.53 42.49 -8.25
C LYS A 336 -52.92 43.10 -8.43
N THR A 337 -53.02 44.43 -8.35
CA THR A 337 -54.28 45.14 -8.54
C THR A 337 -54.77 44.97 -9.99
N PHE A 338 -53.86 45.02 -10.97
CA PHE A 338 -54.19 44.76 -12.36
C PHE A 338 -54.75 43.34 -12.56
N ASP A 339 -54.07 42.31 -12.05
CA ASP A 339 -54.51 40.92 -12.17
C ASP A 339 -55.85 40.68 -11.45
N ASP A 340 -56.08 41.31 -10.30
CA ASP A 340 -57.35 41.23 -9.56
C ASP A 340 -58.49 41.93 -10.31
N LEU A 341 -58.26 43.13 -10.85
CA LEU A 341 -59.24 43.85 -11.67
C LEU A 341 -59.54 43.10 -12.97
N LYS A 342 -58.53 42.46 -13.58
CA LYS A 342 -58.67 41.62 -14.77
C LYS A 342 -59.56 40.41 -14.49
N ARG A 343 -59.35 39.75 -13.34
CA ARG A 343 -60.18 38.61 -12.90
C ARG A 343 -61.62 39.01 -12.60
N GLN A 344 -61.83 40.24 -12.13
CA GLN A 344 -63.16 40.81 -11.88
C GLN A 344 -63.84 41.35 -13.16
N GLY A 345 -63.12 41.43 -14.28
CA GLY A 345 -63.62 41.92 -15.57
C GLY A 345 -63.76 43.45 -15.62
N LEU A 346 -62.94 44.18 -14.84
CA LEU A 346 -63.00 45.64 -14.67
C LEU A 346 -61.92 46.42 -15.44
N LEU A 347 -61.19 45.78 -16.37
CA LEU A 347 -60.10 46.36 -17.17
C LEU A 347 -60.36 46.36 -18.67
#